data_AF-A0A7Y9W460-F1
#
_entry.id   AF-A0A7Y9W460-F1
#
_cell.length_a   1.000
_cell.length_b   1.000
_cell.length_c   1.000
_cell.angle_alpha   90.00
_cell.angle_beta   90.00
_cell.angle_gamma   90.00
#
_symmetry.space_group_name_H-M   'P 1'
#
loop_
_entity.id
_entity.type
_entity.pdbx_description
1 polymer ?
#
loop_
_entity_poly.entity_id
_entity_poly.type
_entity_poly.pdbx_seq_one_letter_code
_entity_poly.pdbx_strand_id
1 'polypeptide(L)'
;MLTFSVPIPFLTEHPAEFQKLFVDFARRLNVVSGYAGYAVNLSLTEAEANTPTEYWLSKRYIGIDVGDPLTVAMHLRSKIKTVSWLTAINRELLQKLGGNRELSDELPPAWFAFYDLNGGVVIQAGPMPEAGASADNESKGAPVLPPNYVLVNNALKDVRVESVWQLQRGLMGAAAPLYGTTAESDEWLRRFDVLADQLSGFKARLLDQPKLSADSTLGGRL
;
A
#
# COMPACT_ATOMS: atom_id res chain seq x y z
N MET A 1 16.98 -4.28 -1.07
CA MET A 1 15.67 -3.63 -1.32
C MET A 1 15.58 -3.36 -2.81
N LEU A 2 14.45 -3.69 -3.45
CA LEU A 2 14.21 -3.46 -4.88
C LEU A 2 13.06 -2.47 -5.01
N THR A 3 13.23 -1.45 -5.83
CA THR A 3 12.17 -0.51 -6.21
C THR A 3 12.14 -0.42 -7.73
N PHE A 4 10.95 -0.44 -8.32
CA PHE A 4 10.73 -0.22 -9.75
C PHE A 4 9.42 0.54 -9.94
N SER A 5 9.30 1.28 -11.04
CA SER A 5 8.08 1.99 -11.40
C SER A 5 7.84 1.92 -12.89
N VAL A 6 6.57 2.07 -13.27
CA VAL A 6 6.11 2.15 -14.66
C VAL A 6 5.20 3.38 -14.80
N PRO A 7 5.04 3.96 -16.00
CA PRO A 7 4.06 5.01 -16.23
C PRO A 7 2.63 4.52 -15.96
N ILE A 8 1.74 5.41 -15.50
CA ILE A 8 0.32 5.11 -15.29
C ILE A 8 -0.36 4.51 -16.54
N PRO A 9 -0.09 4.99 -17.78
CA PRO A 9 -0.66 4.38 -18.97
C PRO A 9 -0.32 2.90 -19.12
N PHE A 10 0.94 2.51 -18.87
CA PHE A 10 1.34 1.10 -18.89
C PHE A 10 0.55 0.28 -17.87
N LEU A 11 0.38 0.80 -16.66
CA LEU A 11 -0.37 0.11 -15.62
C LEU A 11 -1.86 -0.04 -15.94
N THR A 12 -2.43 0.92 -16.66
CA THR A 12 -3.84 0.91 -17.07
C THR A 12 -4.08 -0.04 -18.24
N GLU A 13 -3.14 -0.09 -19.19
CA GLU A 13 -3.22 -0.95 -20.38
C GLU A 13 -2.80 -2.41 -20.07
N HIS A 14 -1.84 -2.59 -19.15
CA HIS A 14 -1.22 -3.88 -18.84
C HIS A 14 -1.18 -4.19 -17.33
N PRO A 15 -2.33 -4.14 -16.60
CA PRO A 15 -2.36 -4.35 -15.16
C PRO A 15 -1.84 -5.73 -14.73
N ALA A 16 -2.19 -6.78 -15.49
CA ALA A 16 -1.76 -8.15 -15.23
C ALA A 16 -0.24 -8.34 -15.39
N GLU A 17 0.39 -7.61 -16.32
CA GLU A 17 1.84 -7.68 -16.48
C GLU A 17 2.56 -7.07 -15.28
N PHE A 18 2.07 -5.93 -14.78
CA PHE A 18 2.61 -5.31 -13.57
C PHE A 18 2.42 -6.21 -12.33
N GLN A 19 1.23 -6.78 -12.16
CA GLN A 19 0.96 -7.75 -11.08
C GLN A 19 1.93 -8.93 -11.14
N LYS A 20 2.13 -9.50 -12.34
CA LYS A 20 3.03 -10.62 -12.56
C LYS A 20 4.47 -10.24 -12.22
N LEU A 21 4.95 -9.07 -12.66
CA LEU A 21 6.27 -8.57 -12.32
C LEU A 21 6.46 -8.45 -10.81
N PHE A 22 5.49 -7.86 -10.11
CA PHE A 22 5.55 -7.72 -8.65
C PHE A 22 5.62 -9.09 -7.95
N VAL A 23 4.72 -10.02 -8.29
CA VAL A 23 4.66 -11.36 -7.70
C VAL A 23 5.94 -12.14 -8.00
N ASP A 24 6.43 -12.10 -9.24
CA ASP A 24 7.64 -12.82 -9.64
C ASP A 24 8.89 -12.26 -8.94
N PHE A 25 9.02 -10.93 -8.82
CA PHE A 25 10.13 -10.32 -8.08
C PHE A 25 10.05 -10.63 -6.60
N ALA A 26 8.87 -10.50 -5.99
CA ALA A 26 8.67 -10.83 -4.58
C ALA A 26 9.07 -12.28 -4.29
N ARG A 27 8.66 -13.22 -5.15
CA ARG A 27 8.95 -14.66 -5.01
C ARG A 27 10.44 -14.95 -5.21
N ARG A 28 11.06 -14.40 -6.25
CA ARG A 28 12.49 -14.61 -6.55
C ARG A 28 13.42 -14.04 -5.49
N LEU A 29 13.06 -12.90 -4.91
CA LEU A 29 13.84 -12.25 -3.85
C LEU A 29 13.55 -12.81 -2.46
N ASN A 30 12.54 -13.69 -2.33
CA ASN A 30 12.06 -14.21 -1.04
C ASN A 30 11.82 -13.07 -0.02
N VAL A 31 11.05 -12.07 -0.44
CA VAL A 31 10.88 -10.83 0.33
C VAL A 31 10.24 -11.10 1.69
N VAL A 32 10.68 -10.37 2.73
CA VAL A 32 9.98 -10.32 4.02
C VAL A 32 8.64 -9.60 3.86
N SER A 33 8.66 -8.47 3.15
CA SER A 33 7.50 -7.67 2.83
C SER A 33 7.71 -6.87 1.55
N GLY A 34 6.63 -6.49 0.90
CA GLY A 34 6.63 -5.55 -0.23
C GLY A 34 5.25 -4.97 -0.47
N TYR A 35 5.17 -3.90 -1.25
CA TYR A 35 3.91 -3.31 -1.64
C TYR A 35 4.04 -2.67 -3.03
N ALA A 36 2.93 -2.50 -3.74
CA ALA A 36 2.88 -1.77 -4.99
C ALA A 36 1.51 -1.12 -5.21
N GLY A 37 1.53 0.07 -5.82
CA GLY A 37 0.37 0.90 -6.13
C GLY A 37 0.84 2.22 -6.74
N TYR A 38 0.07 3.30 -6.56
CA TYR A 38 0.49 4.62 -7.02
C TYR A 38 1.59 5.20 -6.14
N ALA A 39 2.53 5.90 -6.76
CA ALA A 39 3.61 6.62 -6.09
C ALA A 39 4.05 7.81 -6.97
N VAL A 40 4.80 8.73 -6.37
CA VAL A 40 5.42 9.84 -7.11
C VAL A 40 6.88 9.48 -7.40
N ASN A 41 7.27 9.54 -8.68
CA ASN A 41 8.68 9.41 -9.05
C ASN A 41 9.37 10.76 -8.87
N LEU A 42 10.05 10.94 -7.73
CA LEU A 42 10.85 12.14 -7.49
C LEU A 42 12.11 12.14 -8.37
N SER A 43 12.58 13.34 -8.71
CA SER A 43 13.84 13.52 -9.44
C SER A 43 14.98 12.83 -8.72
N LEU A 44 15.76 12.01 -9.43
CA LEU A 44 16.92 11.31 -8.86
C LEU A 44 17.98 12.28 -8.31
N THR A 45 18.10 13.47 -8.91
CA THR A 45 19.08 14.48 -8.52
C THR A 45 18.54 15.49 -7.51
N GLU A 46 17.23 15.59 -7.35
CA GLU A 46 16.56 16.62 -6.55
C GLU A 46 15.45 16.04 -5.67
N ALA A 47 15.59 14.80 -5.20
CA ALA A 47 14.55 14.11 -4.44
C ALA A 47 14.15 14.90 -3.19
N GLU A 48 15.12 15.42 -2.43
CA GLU A 48 14.89 16.20 -1.21
C GLU A 48 14.17 17.53 -1.48
N ALA A 49 14.45 18.20 -2.60
CA ALA A 49 13.75 19.43 -2.98
C ALA A 49 12.29 19.18 -3.39
N ASN A 50 11.98 17.95 -3.84
CA ASN A 50 10.65 17.57 -4.31
C ASN A 50 9.79 16.85 -3.26
N THR A 51 10.31 16.56 -2.05
CA THR A 51 9.50 15.95 -0.97
C THR A 51 8.29 16.79 -0.56
N PRO A 52 8.30 18.15 -0.59
CA PRO A 52 7.09 18.91 -0.28
C PRO A 52 5.96 18.70 -1.30
N THR A 53 6.31 18.44 -2.57
CA THR A 53 5.32 18.10 -3.60
C THR A 53 4.72 16.71 -3.36
N GLU A 54 5.56 15.73 -3.00
CA GLU A 54 5.09 14.40 -2.59
C GLU A 54 4.16 14.47 -1.37
N TYR A 55 4.54 15.26 -0.36
CA TYR A 55 3.72 15.51 0.83
C TYR A 55 2.37 16.16 0.48
N TRP A 56 2.39 17.16 -0.38
CA TRP A 56 1.15 17.82 -0.81
C TRP A 56 0.23 16.85 -1.58
N LEU A 57 0.80 16.03 -2.47
CA LEU A 57 0.06 15.02 -3.22
C LEU A 57 -0.53 13.95 -2.30
N SER A 58 0.19 13.48 -1.29
CA SER A 58 -0.29 12.43 -0.38
C SER A 58 -1.45 12.88 0.50
N LYS A 59 -1.54 14.18 0.80
CA LYS A 59 -2.69 14.75 1.51
C LYS A 59 -3.95 14.85 0.61
N ARG A 60 -3.79 14.82 -0.71
CA ARG A 60 -4.90 14.84 -1.69
C ARG A 60 -5.28 13.43 -2.20
N TYR A 61 -4.31 12.53 -2.23
CA TYR A 61 -4.43 11.16 -2.71
C TYR A 61 -3.87 10.20 -1.65
N ILE A 62 -4.72 9.76 -0.72
CA ILE A 62 -4.29 8.99 0.46
C ILE A 62 -3.73 7.60 0.13
N GLY A 63 -3.98 7.11 -1.09
CA GLY A 63 -3.53 5.81 -1.58
C GLY A 63 -2.08 5.77 -2.08
N ILE A 64 -1.43 6.91 -2.28
CA ILE A 64 -0.07 6.94 -2.83
C ILE A 64 0.98 6.58 -1.78
N ASP A 65 2.05 5.90 -2.20
CA ASP A 65 3.24 5.69 -1.37
C ASP A 65 4.02 6.99 -1.19
N VAL A 66 4.69 7.11 -0.04
CA VAL A 66 5.49 8.29 0.32
C VAL A 66 6.82 7.90 0.95
N GLY A 67 7.87 8.61 0.56
CA GLY A 67 9.14 8.60 1.26
C GLY A 67 10.16 7.59 0.72
N ASP A 68 11.38 7.70 1.21
CA ASP A 68 12.52 6.92 0.71
C ASP A 68 12.58 5.55 1.41
N PRO A 69 12.44 4.44 0.68
CA PRO A 69 12.45 3.11 1.29
C PRO A 69 13.79 2.78 2.00
N LEU A 70 14.91 3.41 1.65
CA LEU A 70 16.18 3.25 2.37
C LEU A 70 16.14 3.86 3.77
N THR A 71 15.40 4.96 3.95
CA THR A 71 15.30 5.67 5.23
C THR A 71 14.60 4.81 6.29
N VAL A 72 13.67 3.95 5.88
CA VAL A 72 12.90 3.09 6.79
C VAL A 72 13.40 1.64 6.86
N ALA A 73 14.35 1.24 6.02
CA ALA A 73 14.74 -0.17 5.83
C ALA A 73 15.08 -0.92 7.14
N MET A 74 15.72 -0.24 8.09
CA MET A 74 16.08 -0.82 9.39
C MET A 74 14.88 -1.22 10.24
N HIS A 75 13.76 -0.49 10.12
CA HIS A 75 12.52 -0.75 10.85
C HIS A 75 11.67 -1.87 10.20
N LEU A 76 11.94 -2.23 8.94
CA LEU A 76 11.11 -3.13 8.14
C LEU A 76 11.64 -4.57 8.05
N ARG A 77 12.66 -4.92 8.85
CA ARG A 77 13.29 -6.27 8.79
C ARG A 77 12.33 -7.41 9.12
N SER A 78 11.27 -7.15 9.88
CA SER A 78 10.29 -8.15 10.32
C SER A 78 8.88 -7.55 10.47
N LYS A 79 8.60 -6.49 9.69
CA LYS A 79 7.37 -5.68 9.71
C LYS A 79 7.08 -5.12 8.33
N ILE A 80 5.82 -4.80 8.05
CA ILE A 80 5.44 -4.06 6.83
C ILE A 80 5.40 -2.56 7.10
N LYS A 81 5.75 -1.75 6.09
CA LYS A 81 5.60 -0.29 6.14
C LYS A 81 4.13 0.10 6.04
N THR A 82 3.46 -0.40 5.02
CA THR A 82 2.11 0.00 4.64
C THR A 82 1.45 -1.08 3.79
N VAL A 83 0.19 -0.86 3.44
CA VAL A 83 -0.57 -1.65 2.48
C VAL A 83 -0.84 -0.81 1.24
N SER A 84 -1.00 -1.47 0.10
CA SER A 84 -1.37 -0.84 -1.17
C SER A 84 -2.14 -1.84 -2.04
N TRP A 85 -2.31 -1.53 -3.32
CA TRP A 85 -3.01 -2.41 -4.28
C TRP A 85 -2.50 -3.84 -4.23
N LEU A 86 -1.18 -4.02 -4.24
CA LEU A 86 -0.53 -5.30 -3.99
C LEU A 86 0.26 -5.18 -2.70
N THR A 87 0.12 -6.17 -1.82
CA THR A 87 0.86 -6.24 -0.54
C THR A 87 1.41 -7.65 -0.35
N ALA A 88 2.73 -7.78 -0.25
CA ALA A 88 3.43 -9.04 -0.05
C ALA A 88 3.88 -9.18 1.41
N ILE A 89 3.67 -10.34 2.01
CA ILE A 89 4.18 -10.71 3.32
C ILE A 89 4.74 -12.14 3.30
N ASN A 90 5.86 -12.36 3.97
CA ASN A 90 6.45 -13.70 4.07
C ASN A 90 5.65 -14.61 5.01
N ARG A 91 6.07 -15.87 5.07
CA ARG A 91 5.50 -16.89 5.94
C ARG A 91 5.47 -16.51 7.42
N GLU A 92 6.55 -15.92 7.93
CA GLU A 92 6.64 -15.57 9.36
C GLU A 92 5.63 -14.48 9.75
N LEU A 93 5.48 -13.46 8.91
CA LEU A 93 4.47 -12.42 9.10
C LEU A 93 3.06 -12.99 8.96
N LEU A 94 2.82 -13.82 7.94
CA LEU A 94 1.53 -14.48 7.73
C LEU A 94 1.12 -15.36 8.93
N GLN A 95 2.07 -16.08 9.54
CA GLN A 95 1.81 -16.90 10.72
C GLN A 95 1.40 -16.08 11.95
N LYS A 96 1.98 -14.89 12.13
CA LYS A 96 1.58 -13.97 13.21
C LYS A 96 0.13 -13.50 13.06
N LEU A 97 -0.42 -13.56 11.85
CA LEU A 97 -1.79 -13.18 11.51
C LEU A 97 -2.76 -14.36 11.50
N GLY A 98 -2.37 -15.54 11.99
CA GLY A 98 -3.24 -16.73 11.97
C GLY A 98 -3.24 -17.50 10.65
N GLY A 99 -2.50 -17.06 9.64
CA GLY A 99 -2.33 -17.75 8.36
C GLY A 99 -3.37 -17.39 7.29
N ASN A 100 -3.34 -18.11 6.16
CA ASN A 100 -4.18 -17.81 5.00
C ASN A 100 -5.68 -17.90 5.28
N ARG A 101 -6.10 -18.80 6.18
CA ARG A 101 -7.51 -18.98 6.52
C ARG A 101 -8.07 -17.74 7.20
N GLU A 102 -7.38 -17.23 8.21
CA GLU A 102 -7.78 -16.02 8.93
C GLU A 102 -7.89 -14.82 7.98
N LEU A 103 -6.91 -14.65 7.09
CA LEU A 103 -6.95 -13.60 6.08
C LEU A 103 -8.11 -13.76 5.08
N SER A 104 -8.41 -14.99 4.68
CA SER A 104 -9.50 -15.26 3.72
C SER A 104 -10.89 -15.07 4.34
N ASP A 105 -11.02 -15.32 5.65
CA ASP A 105 -12.25 -15.09 6.41
C ASP A 105 -12.53 -13.57 6.55
N GLU A 106 -11.49 -12.75 6.71
CA GLU A 106 -11.63 -11.29 6.80
C GLU A 106 -11.71 -10.56 5.44
N LEU A 107 -11.12 -11.13 4.38
CA LEU A 107 -10.99 -10.51 3.07
C LEU A 107 -11.68 -11.36 1.99
N PRO A 108 -12.94 -11.04 1.62
CA PRO A 108 -13.71 -11.89 0.71
C PRO A 108 -13.13 -11.97 -0.72
N PRO A 109 -13.13 -13.17 -1.34
CA PRO A 109 -12.45 -13.42 -2.62
C PRO A 109 -13.06 -12.68 -3.83
N ALA A 110 -14.24 -12.07 -3.66
CA ALA A 110 -14.85 -11.25 -4.70
C ALA A 110 -14.11 -9.91 -4.91
N TRP A 111 -13.40 -9.40 -3.91
CA TRP A 111 -12.64 -8.13 -3.99
C TRP A 111 -11.14 -8.30 -3.72
N PHE A 112 -10.75 -9.42 -3.13
CA PHE A 112 -9.37 -9.72 -2.79
C PHE A 112 -8.88 -10.97 -3.51
N ALA A 113 -7.64 -10.96 -3.98
CA ALA A 113 -6.97 -12.14 -4.52
C ALA A 113 -5.69 -12.42 -3.76
N PHE A 114 -5.37 -13.71 -3.63
CA PHE A 114 -4.20 -14.19 -2.93
C PHE A 114 -3.29 -14.98 -3.87
N TYR A 115 -2.00 -14.72 -3.83
CA TYR A 115 -0.99 -15.42 -4.63
C TYR A 115 0.10 -15.97 -3.72
N ASP A 116 0.52 -17.22 -3.95
CA ASP A 116 1.57 -17.84 -3.14
C ASP A 116 2.91 -17.11 -3.28
N LEU A 117 3.58 -16.94 -2.13
CA LEU A 117 4.90 -16.36 -1.99
C LEU A 117 5.83 -17.28 -1.19
N ASN A 118 6.09 -18.50 -1.69
CA ASN A 118 6.96 -19.49 -1.02
C ASN A 118 6.51 -19.76 0.43
N GLY A 119 5.19 -19.89 0.66
CA GLY A 119 4.59 -20.04 1.98
C GLY A 119 4.26 -18.73 2.70
N GLY A 120 4.60 -17.58 2.12
CA GLY A 120 3.94 -16.29 2.38
C GLY A 120 2.77 -16.06 1.42
N VAL A 121 2.31 -14.80 1.33
CA VAL A 121 1.22 -14.43 0.43
C VAL A 121 1.41 -13.03 -0.15
N VAL A 122 0.97 -12.85 -1.39
CA VAL A 122 0.67 -11.55 -1.99
C VAL A 122 -0.83 -11.35 -2.00
N ILE A 123 -1.29 -10.28 -1.39
CA ILE A 123 -2.68 -9.85 -1.32
C ILE A 123 -2.88 -8.77 -2.39
N GLN A 124 -3.87 -8.94 -3.25
CA GLN A 124 -4.37 -7.92 -4.15
C GLN A 124 -5.68 -7.35 -3.62
N ALA A 125 -5.75 -6.03 -3.50
CA ALA A 125 -6.91 -5.29 -3.02
C ALA A 125 -7.62 -4.57 -4.18
N GLY A 126 -8.62 -5.21 -4.78
CA GLY A 126 -9.39 -4.66 -5.90
C GLY A 126 -8.73 -4.85 -7.27
N PRO A 127 -9.46 -4.54 -8.35
CA PRO A 127 -9.04 -4.83 -9.71
C PRO A 127 -7.95 -3.88 -10.23
N MET A 128 -7.84 -2.68 -9.65
CA MET A 128 -6.90 -1.62 -10.02
C MET A 128 -6.41 -0.90 -8.76
N PRO A 129 -5.25 -0.24 -8.80
CA PRO A 129 -4.80 0.62 -7.71
C PRO A 129 -5.74 1.81 -7.52
N GLU A 130 -5.95 2.20 -6.26
CA GLU A 130 -6.79 3.32 -5.87
C GLU A 130 -5.94 4.47 -5.33
N ALA A 131 -6.16 5.67 -5.86
CA ALA A 131 -5.46 6.87 -5.39
C ALA A 131 -6.04 7.41 -4.08
N GLY A 132 -7.28 7.05 -3.72
CA GLY A 132 -7.97 7.61 -2.55
C GLY A 132 -8.16 9.13 -2.67
N ALA A 133 -8.51 9.59 -3.87
CA ALA A 133 -8.85 10.99 -4.12
C ALA A 133 -10.15 11.38 -3.39
N SER A 134 -10.46 12.67 -3.35
CA SER A 134 -11.77 13.11 -2.90
C SER A 134 -12.88 12.71 -3.88
N ALA A 135 -14.10 12.59 -3.36
CA ALA A 135 -15.29 12.22 -4.14
C ALA A 135 -15.79 13.37 -5.04
N ASP A 136 -15.27 14.59 -4.89
CA ASP A 136 -15.58 15.67 -5.80
C ASP A 136 -14.79 15.52 -7.11
N ASN A 137 -15.40 15.90 -8.23
CA ASN A 137 -14.80 15.76 -9.56
C ASN A 137 -13.49 16.54 -9.73
N GLU A 138 -13.21 17.50 -8.83
CA GLU A 138 -12.00 18.32 -8.84
C GLU A 138 -10.93 17.82 -7.84
N SER A 139 -11.22 16.77 -7.07
CA SER A 139 -10.38 16.24 -5.98
C SER A 139 -10.01 17.29 -4.92
N LYS A 140 -10.80 18.36 -4.74
CA LYS A 140 -10.52 19.47 -3.81
C LYS A 140 -11.03 19.20 -2.40
N GLY A 141 -11.95 18.26 -2.22
CA GLY A 141 -12.44 17.86 -0.91
C GLY A 141 -11.45 17.00 -0.12
N ALA A 142 -11.90 16.51 1.04
CA ALA A 142 -11.10 15.57 1.82
C ALA A 142 -10.92 14.24 1.06
N PRO A 143 -9.72 13.62 1.11
CA PRO A 143 -9.50 12.32 0.48
C PRO A 143 -10.41 11.25 1.09
N VAL A 144 -10.89 10.34 0.26
CA VAL A 144 -11.75 9.24 0.70
C VAL A 144 -10.91 8.01 0.94
N LEU A 145 -11.08 7.41 2.12
CA LEU A 145 -10.44 6.13 2.46
C LEU A 145 -11.01 5.00 1.58
N PRO A 146 -10.17 4.32 0.79
CA PRO A 146 -10.57 3.13 0.03
C PRO A 146 -10.93 1.98 0.98
N PRO A 147 -12.15 1.40 0.91
CA PRO A 147 -12.57 0.36 1.84
C PRO A 147 -11.72 -0.92 1.75
N ASN A 148 -11.30 -1.31 0.56
CA ASN A 148 -10.36 -2.42 0.36
C ASN A 148 -9.02 -2.19 1.10
N TYR A 149 -8.45 -0.99 1.06
CA TYR A 149 -7.18 -0.68 1.73
C TYR A 149 -7.35 -0.61 3.24
N VAL A 150 -8.46 -0.05 3.73
CA VAL A 150 -8.80 -0.05 5.17
C VAL A 150 -8.90 -1.47 5.70
N LEU A 151 -9.58 -2.38 4.98
CA LEU A 151 -9.74 -3.77 5.41
C LEU A 151 -8.43 -4.54 5.41
N VAL A 152 -7.59 -4.41 4.37
CA VAL A 152 -6.25 -5.03 4.36
C VAL A 152 -5.37 -4.43 5.45
N ASN A 153 -5.40 -3.11 5.64
CA ASN A 153 -4.65 -2.43 6.69
C ASN A 153 -5.06 -2.94 8.09
N ASN A 154 -6.35 -3.13 8.33
CA ASN A 154 -6.85 -3.70 9.58
C ASN A 154 -6.40 -5.15 9.77
N ALA A 155 -6.51 -5.98 8.73
CA ALA A 155 -6.09 -7.38 8.76
C ALA A 155 -4.57 -7.55 8.97
N LEU A 156 -3.75 -6.60 8.53
CA LEU A 156 -2.29 -6.63 8.65
C LEU A 156 -1.74 -5.74 9.77
N LYS A 157 -2.60 -5.18 10.63
CA LYS A 157 -2.22 -4.16 11.61
C LYS A 157 -1.10 -4.61 12.55
N ASP A 158 -1.18 -5.85 13.06
CA ASP A 158 -0.23 -6.39 14.05
C ASP A 158 1.19 -6.63 13.48
N VAL A 159 1.30 -6.74 12.15
CA VAL A 159 2.58 -6.89 11.45
C VAL A 159 3.07 -5.58 10.83
N ARG A 160 2.29 -4.50 10.90
CA ARG A 160 2.73 -3.18 10.49
C ARG A 160 3.71 -2.59 11.50
N VAL A 161 4.66 -1.82 11.01
CA VAL A 161 5.54 -1.02 11.86
C VAL A 161 4.72 0.05 12.57
N GLU A 162 4.93 0.19 13.88
CA GLU A 162 4.20 1.19 14.66
C GLU A 162 4.77 2.58 14.47
N SER A 163 6.09 2.68 14.32
CA SER A 163 6.78 3.95 14.19
C SER A 163 8.09 3.83 13.41
N VAL A 164 8.43 4.91 12.71
CA VAL A 164 9.70 5.09 12.00
C VAL A 164 10.29 6.45 12.36
N TRP A 165 11.61 6.61 12.24
CA TRP A 165 12.25 7.89 12.55
C TRP A 165 11.68 9.04 11.72
N GLN A 166 11.71 8.91 10.39
CA GLN A 166 11.11 9.83 9.42
C GLN A 166 10.87 9.11 8.09
N LEU A 167 9.86 9.52 7.31
CA LEU A 167 9.63 9.02 5.95
C LEU A 167 10.33 9.86 4.89
N GLN A 168 10.46 11.16 5.14
CA GLN A 168 11.07 12.13 4.24
C GLN A 168 12.17 12.90 4.97
N ARG A 169 13.30 13.15 4.30
CA ARG A 169 14.38 14.00 4.83
C ARG A 169 14.14 15.49 4.53
N GLY A 170 13.69 15.77 3.32
CA GLY A 170 13.54 17.14 2.81
C GLY A 170 14.87 17.87 2.66
N LEU A 171 14.81 19.06 2.06
CA LEU A 171 15.98 19.93 1.91
C LEU A 171 16.34 20.57 3.25
N MET A 172 17.61 20.48 3.65
CA MET A 172 18.09 21.05 4.91
C MET A 172 17.80 22.56 5.00
N GLY A 173 17.13 22.98 6.07
CA GLY A 173 16.78 24.38 6.32
C GLY A 173 15.54 24.89 5.57
N ALA A 174 14.88 24.05 4.76
CA ALA A 174 13.60 24.41 4.16
C ALA A 174 12.47 24.33 5.20
N ALA A 175 11.57 25.32 5.18
CA ALA A 175 10.37 25.34 6.03
C ALA A 175 9.14 24.69 5.37
N ALA A 176 9.32 24.04 4.22
CA ALA A 176 8.24 23.42 3.48
C ALA A 176 7.74 22.15 4.22
N PRO A 177 6.42 21.88 4.27
CA PRO A 177 5.89 20.70 4.94
C PRO A 177 6.42 19.38 4.34
N LEU A 178 6.73 18.43 5.22
CA LEU A 178 7.13 17.06 4.86
C LEU A 178 6.85 16.11 6.03
N TYR A 179 6.95 14.80 5.82
CA TYR A 179 6.93 13.78 6.87
C TYR A 179 8.33 13.61 7.49
N GLY A 180 8.83 14.70 8.09
CA GLY A 180 10.20 14.83 8.59
C GLY A 180 10.36 14.48 10.07
N THR A 181 9.25 14.39 10.79
CA THR A 181 9.23 13.97 12.19
C THR A 181 8.64 12.57 12.34
N THR A 182 8.94 11.94 13.48
CA THR A 182 8.33 10.67 13.87
C THR A 182 6.81 10.79 13.95
N ALA A 183 6.28 11.86 14.55
CA ALA A 183 4.83 12.07 14.66
C ALA A 183 4.12 12.15 13.30
N GLU A 184 4.65 12.93 12.36
CA GLU A 184 4.08 13.05 11.01
C GLU A 184 4.18 11.72 10.24
N SER A 185 5.32 11.03 10.38
CA SER A 185 5.55 9.74 9.72
C SER A 185 4.61 8.67 10.25
N ASP A 186 4.45 8.62 11.56
CA ASP A 186 3.51 7.76 12.27
C ASP A 186 2.05 8.02 11.86
N GLU A 187 1.65 9.29 11.68
CA GLU A 187 0.33 9.66 11.15
C GLU A 187 0.13 9.03 9.76
N TRP A 188 1.13 9.12 8.88
CA TRP A 188 1.05 8.53 7.54
C TRP A 188 0.97 6.99 7.57
N LEU A 189 1.72 6.35 8.47
CA LEU A 189 1.66 4.88 8.65
C LEU A 189 0.27 4.40 9.09
N ARG A 190 -0.44 5.23 9.89
CA ARG A 190 -1.77 4.93 10.43
C ARG A 190 -2.91 5.53 9.62
N ARG A 191 -2.65 6.08 8.43
CA ARG A 191 -3.66 6.80 7.61
C ARG A 191 -4.91 5.98 7.25
N PHE A 192 -4.82 4.65 7.27
CA PHE A 192 -5.94 3.73 7.02
C PHE A 192 -6.51 3.11 8.31
N ASP A 193 -6.06 3.55 9.49
CA ASP A 193 -6.59 3.07 10.76
C ASP A 193 -7.98 3.67 10.99
N VAL A 194 -8.90 2.79 11.37
CA VAL A 194 -10.29 3.13 11.72
C VAL A 194 -10.64 2.44 13.03
N LEU A 195 -11.66 2.93 13.71
CA LEU A 195 -12.15 2.29 14.92
C LEU A 195 -12.87 0.98 14.59
N ALA A 196 -12.89 0.03 15.53
CA ALA A 196 -13.45 -1.30 15.30
C ALA A 196 -14.95 -1.26 14.95
N ASP A 197 -15.69 -0.32 15.52
CA ASP A 197 -17.12 -0.08 15.23
C ASP A 197 -17.35 0.46 13.81
N GLN A 198 -16.37 1.17 13.23
CA GLN A 198 -16.41 1.70 11.87
C GLN A 198 -16.14 0.64 10.79
N LEU A 199 -15.51 -0.49 11.12
CA LEU A 199 -15.15 -1.55 10.16
C LEU A 199 -16.38 -2.11 9.42
N SER A 200 -17.50 -2.25 10.12
CA SER A 200 -18.76 -2.71 9.52
C SER A 200 -19.23 -1.80 8.37
N GLY A 201 -19.07 -0.48 8.52
CA GLY A 201 -19.38 0.50 7.48
C GLY A 201 -18.44 0.39 6.26
N PHE A 202 -17.16 0.07 6.48
CA PHE A 202 -16.24 -0.17 5.38
C PHE A 202 -16.51 -1.50 4.65
N LYS A 203 -16.91 -2.55 5.38
CA LYS A 203 -17.40 -3.80 4.78
C LYS A 203 -18.64 -3.57 3.92
N ALA A 204 -19.57 -2.70 4.35
CA ALA A 204 -20.73 -2.32 3.54
C ALA A 204 -20.32 -1.53 2.28
N ARG A 205 -19.44 -0.52 2.40
CA ARG A 205 -18.92 0.25 1.26
C ARG A 205 -18.11 -0.58 0.27
N LEU A 206 -17.50 -1.68 0.72
CA LEU A 206 -16.81 -2.61 -0.17
C LEU A 206 -17.79 -3.26 -1.18
N LEU A 207 -19.07 -3.43 -0.82
CA LEU A 207 -20.06 -4.04 -1.72
C LEU A 207 -20.28 -3.21 -2.99
N ASP A 208 -20.04 -1.90 -2.92
CA ASP A 208 -20.15 -0.97 -4.04
C ASP A 208 -18.86 -0.88 -4.88
N GLN A 209 -17.74 -1.45 -4.41
CA GLN A 209 -16.48 -1.49 -5.14
C GLN A 209 -16.53 -2.54 -6.27
N PRO A 210 -15.81 -2.30 -7.39
CA PRO A 210 -15.75 -3.25 -8.48
C PRO A 210 -15.11 -4.55 -8.00
N LYS A 211 -15.74 -5.66 -8.37
CA LYS A 211 -15.27 -7.00 -8.06
C LYS A 211 -14.12 -7.40 -8.99
N LEU A 212 -13.32 -8.35 -8.51
CA LEU A 212 -12.31 -9.00 -9.32
C LEU A 212 -12.97 -9.81 -10.44
N SER A 213 -12.30 -9.81 -11.59
CA SER A 213 -12.62 -10.58 -12.79
C SER A 213 -11.41 -11.41 -13.21
N ALA A 214 -11.55 -12.24 -14.24
CA ALA A 214 -10.40 -12.95 -14.81
C ALA A 214 -9.34 -11.97 -15.35
N ASP A 215 -9.77 -10.84 -15.92
CA ASP A 215 -8.88 -9.85 -16.56
C ASP A 215 -8.08 -9.01 -15.56
N SER A 216 -8.55 -8.92 -14.31
CA SER A 216 -7.94 -8.06 -13.28
C SER A 216 -7.04 -8.82 -12.31
N THR A 217 -6.70 -10.08 -12.61
CA THR A 217 -5.94 -10.94 -11.72
C THR A 217 -5.03 -11.90 -12.46
N LEU A 218 -4.05 -12.45 -11.74
CA LEU A 218 -3.27 -13.56 -12.25
C LEU A 218 -4.00 -14.90 -12.09
N GLY A 219 -3.64 -15.87 -12.93
CA GLY A 219 -4.02 -17.26 -12.75
C GLY A 219 -3.36 -17.89 -11.52
N GLY A 220 -3.90 -19.01 -11.02
CA GLY A 220 -3.33 -19.74 -9.89
C GLY A 220 -3.50 -19.05 -8.53
N ARG A 221 -4.65 -18.39 -8.32
CA ARG A 221 -5.02 -17.81 -7.03
C ARG A 221 -5.16 -18.91 -5.97
N LEU A 222 -4.77 -18.59 -4.74
CA LEU A 222 -4.99 -19.44 -3.55
C LEU A 222 -6.45 -19.47 -3.12
#